data_AF-A0A1U9P5M1-F1
#
_entry.id   AF-A0A1U9P5M1-F1
#
_cell.length_a   1.000
_cell.length_b   1.000
_cell.length_c   1.000
_cell.angle_alpha   90.00
_cell.angle_beta   90.00
_cell.angle_gamma   90.00
#
_symmetry.space_group_name_H-M   'P 1'
#
loop_
_entity.id
_entity.type
_entity.pdbx_description
1 polymer ?
#
loop_
_entity_poly.entity_id
_entity_poly.type
_entity_poly.pdbx_seq_one_letter_code
_entity_poly.pdbx_strand_id
1 'polypeptide(L)'
;MLTYQEIMTTDLSVLTTAAEKWQSMAADLSKVEERYGDTVQKITLGQNWLGLSVEAAQTKFATTRREYKSAQTEAKEIAKILTDAHTGFADLKKKVESARDDAVAAGMAVSAAGRATFDFTRVEDPAQARTLRRDPDLKGVEESWTAHIAAAVRAMDEFDKAVKQALEAVVVDGNVLDGTTGGFNASASPVIPPTGPARSEQKFTDAEKWIYEEMTRNAKSDTVEQIRSLLDKPEWYEFGRNYGSDINTALTMWGVKVAPGQDWDHKPQLQERYDLQTLDDYYFKQPGANREVFYDIYSNVHYGYVGRAAGFDADTLIKGASLGETLLTGDDDQGDQITMRVGIDLYDKYGDNLTEEQLRQGINDAMDQMEQAQRNGENVPQVRTRK
;
A
#
# COMPACT_ATOMS: atom_id res chain seq x y z
N MET A 1 -5.84 -16.54 -6.29
CA MET A 1 -5.04 -17.36 -5.38
C MET A 1 -4.46 -18.52 -6.17
N LEU A 2 -3.14 -18.62 -6.25
CA LEU A 2 -2.43 -19.70 -6.94
C LEU A 2 -2.61 -21.05 -6.24
N THR A 3 -2.65 -22.12 -7.02
CA THR A 3 -2.72 -23.51 -6.53
C THR A 3 -1.33 -24.16 -6.53
N TYR A 4 -1.17 -25.18 -5.69
CA TYR A 4 0.04 -26.01 -5.66
C TYR A 4 0.38 -26.57 -7.06
N GLN A 5 -0.62 -27.08 -7.78
CA GLN A 5 -0.42 -27.64 -9.11
C GLN A 5 0.08 -26.61 -10.12
N GLU A 6 -0.49 -25.40 -10.13
CA GLU A 6 -0.05 -24.32 -11.03
C GLU A 6 1.41 -23.98 -10.77
N ILE A 7 1.82 -23.79 -9.50
CA ILE A 7 3.21 -23.47 -9.15
C ILE A 7 4.18 -24.55 -9.64
N MET A 8 3.85 -25.82 -9.39
CA MET A 8 4.71 -26.93 -9.75
C MET A 8 4.88 -27.09 -11.26
N THR A 9 3.83 -26.80 -12.03
CA THR A 9 3.80 -27.00 -13.49
C THR A 9 4.18 -25.77 -14.31
N THR A 10 4.18 -24.58 -13.71
CA THR A 10 4.50 -23.33 -14.42
C THR A 10 5.96 -23.31 -14.87
N ASP A 11 6.15 -22.97 -16.14
CA ASP A 11 7.46 -22.67 -16.73
C ASP A 11 7.80 -21.19 -16.53
N LEU A 12 8.76 -20.93 -15.65
CA LEU A 12 9.19 -19.57 -15.32
C LEU A 12 10.11 -18.97 -16.39
N SER A 13 10.64 -19.76 -17.33
CA SER A 13 11.58 -19.28 -18.37
C SER A 13 10.97 -18.24 -19.31
N VAL A 14 9.63 -18.20 -19.39
CA VAL A 14 8.87 -17.20 -20.14
C VAL A 14 9.13 -15.78 -19.63
N LEU A 15 9.41 -15.60 -18.34
CA LEU A 15 9.72 -14.30 -17.74
C LEU A 15 11.07 -13.77 -18.21
N THR A 16 12.10 -14.62 -18.25
CA THR A 16 13.42 -14.26 -18.78
C THR A 16 13.33 -13.92 -20.27
N THR A 17 12.56 -14.72 -21.03
CA THR A 17 12.32 -14.43 -22.46
C THR A 17 11.62 -13.08 -22.67
N ALA A 18 10.66 -12.74 -21.81
CA ALA A 18 9.97 -11.46 -21.87
C ALA A 18 10.92 -10.30 -21.49
N ALA A 19 11.72 -10.46 -20.43
CA ALA A 19 12.72 -9.48 -20.01
C ALA A 19 13.71 -9.15 -21.14
N GLU A 20 14.23 -10.16 -21.83
CA GLU A 20 15.14 -9.98 -22.97
C GLU A 20 14.50 -9.18 -24.12
N LYS A 21 13.20 -9.39 -24.38
CA LYS A 21 12.45 -8.63 -25.40
C LYS A 21 12.27 -7.16 -25.00
N TRP A 22 11.95 -6.89 -23.73
CA TRP A 22 11.87 -5.52 -23.21
C TRP A 22 13.22 -4.80 -23.27
N GLN A 23 14.30 -5.50 -22.92
CA GLN A 23 15.66 -4.98 -23.05
C GLN A 23 16.03 -4.67 -24.52
N SER A 24 15.64 -5.55 -25.44
CA SER A 24 15.84 -5.34 -26.88
C SER A 24 15.03 -4.14 -27.39
N MET A 25 13.79 -3.99 -26.92
CA MET A 25 12.96 -2.84 -27.27
C MET A 25 13.57 -1.52 -26.78
N ALA A 26 14.14 -1.48 -25.58
CA ALA A 26 14.87 -0.30 -25.10
C ALA A 26 16.07 0.04 -26.02
N ALA A 27 16.80 -0.97 -26.51
CA ALA A 27 17.89 -0.75 -27.46
C ALA A 27 17.39 -0.22 -28.82
N ASP A 28 16.25 -0.69 -29.30
CA ASP A 28 15.65 -0.21 -30.55
C ASP A 28 15.09 1.21 -30.40
N LEU A 29 14.46 1.54 -29.27
CA LEU A 29 14.03 2.90 -28.94
C LEU A 29 15.21 3.89 -28.87
N SER A 30 16.37 3.43 -28.40
CA SER A 30 17.62 4.23 -28.45
C SER A 30 18.00 4.59 -29.88
N LYS A 31 17.93 3.65 -30.83
CA LYS A 31 18.23 3.93 -32.25
C LYS A 31 17.23 4.91 -32.85
N VAL A 32 15.95 4.83 -32.45
CA VAL A 32 14.90 5.77 -32.90
C VAL A 32 15.15 7.17 -32.33
N GLU A 33 15.49 7.27 -31.05
CA GLU A 33 15.86 8.53 -30.36
C GLU A 33 17.03 9.23 -31.06
N GLU A 34 18.11 8.49 -31.34
CA GLU A 34 19.29 8.99 -32.05
C GLU A 34 18.92 9.48 -33.45
N ARG A 35 18.23 8.64 -34.24
CA ARG A 35 17.82 8.98 -35.60
C ARG A 35 16.91 10.21 -35.62
N TYR A 36 15.98 10.31 -34.69
CA TYR A 36 15.09 11.47 -34.57
C TYR A 36 15.89 12.73 -34.23
N GLY A 37 16.84 12.64 -33.30
CA GLY A 37 17.77 13.72 -32.96
C GLY A 37 18.53 14.22 -34.18
N ASP A 38 19.12 13.30 -34.95
CA ASP A 38 20.00 13.62 -36.08
C ASP A 38 19.26 14.14 -37.32
N THR A 39 18.01 13.72 -37.52
CA THR A 39 17.27 14.00 -38.76
C THR A 39 16.13 14.99 -38.59
N VAL A 40 15.40 14.98 -37.48
CA VAL A 40 14.22 15.83 -37.26
C VAL A 40 14.55 16.99 -36.32
N GLN A 41 15.03 16.69 -35.11
CA GLN A 41 15.33 17.72 -34.12
C GLN A 41 16.39 18.71 -34.65
N LYS A 42 17.43 18.19 -35.31
CA LYS A 42 18.54 18.98 -35.87
C LYS A 42 18.11 20.06 -36.86
N ILE A 43 16.99 19.89 -37.57
CA ILE A 43 16.49 20.88 -38.55
C ILE A 43 16.23 22.23 -37.86
N THR A 44 15.74 22.21 -36.63
CA THR A 44 15.45 23.42 -35.84
C THR A 44 16.69 24.08 -35.22
N LEU A 45 17.86 23.46 -35.33
CA LEU A 45 19.12 23.98 -34.78
C LEU A 45 19.98 24.69 -35.85
N GLY A 46 19.59 24.60 -37.11
CA GLY A 46 20.26 25.29 -38.22
C GLY A 46 19.84 26.75 -38.37
N GLN A 47 20.61 27.52 -39.14
CA GLN A 47 20.34 28.95 -39.39
C GLN A 47 19.33 29.22 -40.53
N ASN A 48 18.83 28.18 -41.18
CA ASN A 48 17.99 28.29 -42.39
C ASN A 48 16.50 28.47 -42.09
N TRP A 49 16.07 28.31 -40.84
CA TRP A 49 14.68 28.46 -40.41
C TRP A 49 14.64 29.42 -39.22
N LEU A 50 13.95 30.55 -39.36
CA LEU A 50 13.93 31.65 -38.40
C LEU A 50 12.50 32.05 -38.03
N GLY A 51 12.34 32.66 -36.85
CA GLY A 51 11.08 33.21 -36.34
C GLY A 51 10.34 32.27 -35.37
N LEU A 52 9.23 32.73 -34.81
CA LEU A 52 8.51 32.06 -33.71
C LEU A 52 8.15 30.59 -33.96
N SER A 53 7.98 30.20 -35.24
CA SER A 53 7.71 28.80 -35.59
C SER A 53 8.87 27.85 -35.28
N VAL A 54 10.13 28.29 -35.42
CA VAL A 54 11.29 27.45 -35.10
C VAL A 54 11.44 27.28 -33.60
N GLU A 55 11.19 28.32 -32.81
CA GLU A 55 11.23 28.27 -31.34
C GLU A 55 10.20 27.28 -30.77
N ALA A 56 8.97 27.33 -31.29
CA ALA A 56 7.94 26.36 -30.94
C ALA A 56 8.32 24.93 -31.35
N ALA A 57 8.91 24.76 -32.54
CA ALA A 57 9.35 23.46 -33.02
C ALA A 57 10.54 22.91 -32.22
N GLN A 58 11.51 23.74 -31.82
CA GLN A 58 12.63 23.35 -30.95
C GLN A 58 12.13 22.70 -29.66
N THR A 59 11.16 23.34 -29.00
CA THR A 59 10.56 22.85 -27.77
C THR A 59 9.84 21.53 -27.99
N LYS A 60 9.00 21.44 -29.02
CA LYS A 60 8.22 20.23 -29.32
C LYS A 60 9.12 19.05 -29.72
N PHE A 61 10.09 19.28 -30.60
CA PHE A 61 11.01 18.22 -31.04
C PHE A 61 11.92 17.74 -29.92
N ALA A 62 12.39 18.64 -29.06
CA ALA A 62 13.13 18.26 -27.86
C ALA A 62 12.27 17.40 -26.90
N THR A 63 11.00 17.75 -26.74
CA THR A 63 10.04 16.97 -25.94
C THR A 63 9.80 15.59 -26.54
N THR A 64 9.53 15.49 -27.85
CA THR A 64 9.39 14.19 -28.53
C THR A 64 10.64 13.32 -28.40
N ARG A 65 11.83 13.90 -28.51
CA ARG A 65 13.08 13.15 -28.29
C ARG A 65 13.21 12.67 -26.84
N ARG A 66 12.82 13.51 -25.87
CA ARG A 66 12.78 13.12 -24.46
C ARG A 66 11.85 11.94 -24.24
N GLU A 67 10.68 11.91 -24.86
CA GLU A 67 9.76 10.77 -24.77
C GLU A 67 10.38 9.45 -25.25
N TYR A 68 11.15 9.45 -26.35
CA TYR A 68 11.88 8.23 -26.73
C TYR A 68 12.90 7.81 -25.67
N LYS A 69 13.52 8.75 -24.96
CA LYS A 69 14.43 8.44 -23.85
C LYS A 69 13.67 7.94 -22.63
N SER A 70 12.53 8.53 -22.30
CA SER A 70 11.64 8.07 -21.23
C SER A 70 11.15 6.65 -21.49
N ALA A 71 10.73 6.34 -22.72
CA ALA A 71 10.33 5.00 -23.14
C ALA A 71 11.45 3.96 -22.99
N GLN A 72 12.71 4.36 -23.24
CA GLN A 72 13.86 3.47 -23.00
C GLN A 72 14.04 3.16 -21.52
N THR A 73 13.89 4.16 -20.65
CA THR A 73 13.98 3.99 -19.19
C THR A 73 12.90 3.03 -18.71
N GLU A 74 11.64 3.32 -19.04
CA GLU A 74 10.50 2.48 -18.67
C GLU A 74 10.68 1.03 -19.15
N ALA A 75 11.09 0.82 -20.42
CA ALA A 75 11.32 -0.51 -20.96
C ALA A 75 12.45 -1.28 -20.25
N LYS A 76 13.52 -0.60 -19.83
CA LYS A 76 14.62 -1.21 -19.05
C LYS A 76 14.14 -1.62 -17.66
N GLU A 77 13.34 -0.79 -17.01
CA GLU A 77 12.82 -1.11 -15.68
C GLU A 77 11.80 -2.25 -15.73
N ILE A 78 10.95 -2.32 -16.75
CA ILE A 78 10.09 -3.50 -16.97
C ILE A 78 10.93 -4.77 -17.13
N ALA A 79 11.99 -4.72 -17.94
CA ALA A 79 12.90 -5.86 -18.12
C ALA A 79 13.54 -6.30 -16.79
N LYS A 80 13.93 -5.34 -15.96
CA LYS A 80 14.50 -5.59 -14.63
C LYS A 80 13.48 -6.24 -13.69
N ILE A 81 12.26 -5.70 -13.58
CA ILE A 81 11.19 -6.29 -12.76
C ILE A 81 10.92 -7.74 -13.17
N LEU A 82 10.86 -8.03 -14.46
CA LEU A 82 10.64 -9.40 -14.95
C LEU A 82 11.81 -10.35 -14.60
N THR A 83 13.04 -9.84 -14.62
CA THR A 83 14.24 -10.60 -14.22
C THR A 83 14.26 -10.88 -12.71
N ASP A 84 13.93 -9.87 -11.90
CA ASP A 84 13.83 -10.00 -10.45
C ASP A 84 12.68 -10.93 -10.07
N ALA A 85 11.54 -10.83 -10.76
CA ALA A 85 10.39 -11.71 -10.62
C ALA A 85 10.76 -13.17 -10.92
N HIS A 86 11.47 -13.44 -12.03
CA HIS A 86 11.96 -14.78 -12.33
C HIS A 86 12.79 -15.36 -11.18
N THR A 87 13.73 -14.57 -10.64
CA THR A 87 14.59 -14.97 -9.53
C THR A 87 13.76 -15.31 -8.29
N GLY A 88 12.85 -14.40 -7.88
CA GLY A 88 12.01 -14.59 -6.70
C GLY A 88 11.05 -15.79 -6.84
N PHE A 89 10.39 -15.94 -8.00
CA PHE A 89 9.52 -17.09 -8.26
C PHE A 89 10.29 -18.41 -8.27
N ALA A 90 11.50 -18.45 -8.83
CA ALA A 90 12.33 -19.65 -8.83
C ALA A 90 12.70 -20.08 -7.40
N ASP A 91 13.05 -19.13 -6.53
CA ASP A 91 13.39 -19.41 -5.14
C ASP A 91 12.16 -19.81 -4.30
N LEU A 92 11.01 -19.18 -4.53
CA LEU A 92 9.76 -19.56 -3.86
C LEU A 92 9.26 -20.93 -4.34
N LYS A 93 9.40 -21.26 -5.62
CA LYS A 93 9.10 -22.61 -6.15
C LYS A 93 9.94 -23.68 -5.45
N LYS A 94 11.24 -23.44 -5.24
CA LYS A 94 12.11 -24.35 -4.45
C LYS A 94 11.63 -24.51 -3.01
N LYS A 95 11.09 -23.47 -2.38
CA LYS A 95 10.51 -23.57 -1.02
C LYS A 95 9.25 -24.42 -1.00
N VAL A 96 8.40 -24.32 -2.03
CA VAL A 96 7.23 -25.20 -2.20
C VAL A 96 7.65 -26.66 -2.41
N GLU A 97 8.69 -26.89 -3.20
CA GLU A 97 9.31 -28.21 -3.39
C GLU A 97 9.87 -28.78 -2.09
N SER A 98 10.62 -27.97 -1.32
CA SER A 98 11.16 -28.35 -0.01
C SER A 98 10.05 -28.70 0.97
N ALA A 99 9.00 -27.88 1.07
CA ALA A 99 7.86 -28.15 1.97
C ALA A 99 7.14 -29.46 1.63
N ARG A 100 7.04 -29.80 0.33
CA ARG A 100 6.56 -31.13 -0.10
C ARG A 100 7.51 -32.23 0.36
N ASP A 101 8.81 -32.06 0.12
CA ASP A 101 9.82 -33.07 0.42
C ASP A 101 9.93 -33.35 1.93
N ASP A 102 9.80 -32.32 2.76
CA ASP A 102 9.75 -32.43 4.22
C ASP A 102 8.52 -33.26 4.67
N ALA A 103 7.35 -33.01 4.09
CA ALA A 103 6.15 -33.80 4.36
C ALA A 103 6.32 -35.27 3.94
N VAL A 104 6.92 -35.51 2.77
CA VAL A 104 7.21 -36.88 2.27
C VAL A 104 8.22 -37.59 3.18
N ALA A 105 9.27 -36.89 3.62
CA ALA A 105 10.24 -37.42 4.57
C ALA A 105 9.59 -37.77 5.92
N ALA A 106 8.58 -37.00 6.34
CA ALA A 106 7.77 -37.27 7.52
C ALA A 106 6.72 -38.39 7.35
N GLY A 107 6.72 -39.10 6.21
CA GLY A 107 5.83 -40.23 5.96
C GLY A 107 4.46 -39.86 5.38
N MET A 108 4.32 -38.66 4.84
CA MET A 108 3.11 -38.24 4.12
C MET A 108 3.20 -38.58 2.62
N ALA A 109 2.06 -38.86 2.01
CA ALA A 109 1.82 -38.75 0.59
C ALA A 109 1.21 -37.37 0.30
N VAL A 110 1.75 -36.65 -0.69
CA VAL A 110 1.25 -35.33 -1.11
C VAL A 110 0.49 -35.48 -2.42
N SER A 111 -0.79 -35.07 -2.42
CA SER A 111 -1.64 -35.09 -3.61
C SER A 111 -1.28 -33.98 -4.61
N ALA A 112 -1.82 -34.06 -5.84
CA ALA A 112 -1.67 -33.01 -6.86
C ALA A 112 -2.24 -31.65 -6.42
N ALA A 113 -3.15 -31.62 -5.44
CA ALA A 113 -3.68 -30.40 -4.85
C ALA A 113 -2.82 -29.86 -3.70
N GLY A 114 -1.70 -30.50 -3.36
CA GLY A 114 -0.83 -30.11 -2.24
C GLY A 114 -1.34 -30.57 -0.87
N ARG A 115 -2.41 -31.36 -0.79
CA ARG A 115 -2.89 -31.96 0.46
C ARG A 115 -1.99 -33.12 0.88
N ALA A 116 -1.48 -33.07 2.11
CA ALA A 116 -0.71 -34.14 2.75
C ALA A 116 -1.64 -35.11 3.48
N THR A 117 -1.45 -36.40 3.26
CA THR A 117 -2.12 -37.49 3.98
C THR A 117 -1.11 -38.56 4.32
N PHE A 118 -1.25 -39.27 5.43
CA PHE A 118 -0.29 -40.30 5.80
C PHE A 118 -0.17 -41.38 4.73
N ASP A 119 1.06 -41.73 4.37
CA ASP A 119 1.34 -42.73 3.35
C ASP A 119 1.25 -44.15 3.92
N PHE A 120 0.03 -44.70 3.91
CA PHE A 120 -0.23 -46.06 4.36
C PHE A 120 0.45 -47.14 3.51
N THR A 121 1.00 -46.82 2.33
CA THR A 121 1.76 -47.80 1.54
C THR A 121 3.09 -48.15 2.20
N ARG A 122 3.55 -47.32 3.15
CA ARG A 122 4.78 -47.52 3.94
C ARG A 122 4.56 -48.36 5.20
N VAL A 123 3.32 -48.75 5.50
CA VAL A 123 3.00 -49.57 6.67
C VAL A 123 2.86 -51.03 6.25
N GLU A 124 3.80 -51.87 6.68
CA GLU A 124 3.82 -53.29 6.31
C GLU A 124 2.73 -54.10 7.02
N ASP A 125 2.41 -53.78 8.29
CA ASP A 125 1.42 -54.51 9.08
C ASP A 125 -0.02 -53.95 8.87
N PRO A 126 -0.96 -54.75 8.32
CA PRO A 126 -2.35 -54.35 8.18
C PRO A 126 -3.07 -54.03 9.50
N ALA A 127 -2.66 -54.64 10.62
CA ALA A 127 -3.25 -54.36 11.94
C ALA A 127 -2.80 -52.98 12.45
N GLN A 128 -1.51 -52.66 12.35
CA GLN A 128 -0.98 -51.33 12.64
C GLN A 128 -1.63 -50.25 11.78
N ALA A 129 -1.79 -50.49 10.47
CA ALA A 129 -2.45 -49.56 9.56
C ALA A 129 -3.90 -49.27 9.97
N ARG A 130 -4.64 -50.27 10.47
CA ARG A 130 -6.01 -50.10 10.98
C ARG A 130 -6.06 -49.28 12.26
N THR A 131 -5.08 -49.44 13.15
CA THR A 131 -4.96 -48.66 14.39
C THR A 131 -4.66 -47.20 14.08
N LEU A 132 -3.66 -46.92 13.23
CA LEU A 132 -3.31 -45.56 12.81
C LEU A 132 -4.47 -44.82 12.13
N ARG A 133 -5.28 -45.51 11.32
CA ARG A 133 -6.48 -44.91 10.70
C ARG A 133 -7.53 -44.44 11.70
N ARG A 134 -7.52 -44.99 12.92
CA ARG A 134 -8.46 -44.63 14.00
C ARG A 134 -7.83 -43.64 14.98
N ASP A 135 -6.57 -43.31 14.81
CA ASP A 135 -5.87 -42.34 15.65
C ASP A 135 -6.36 -40.92 15.33
N PRO A 136 -6.98 -40.22 16.30
CA PRO A 136 -7.40 -38.84 16.09
C PRO A 136 -6.22 -37.88 15.87
N ASP A 137 -5.03 -38.17 16.42
CA ASP A 137 -3.86 -37.30 16.32
C ASP A 137 -3.29 -37.29 14.90
N LEU A 138 -3.47 -38.39 14.15
CA LEU A 138 -3.02 -38.49 12.76
C LEU A 138 -3.60 -37.39 11.87
N LYS A 139 -4.89 -37.05 12.08
CA LYS A 139 -5.53 -35.98 11.32
C LYS A 139 -4.86 -34.62 11.57
N GLY A 140 -4.51 -34.32 12.82
CA GLY A 140 -3.80 -33.09 13.16
C GLY A 140 -2.42 -33.03 12.50
N VAL A 141 -1.73 -34.16 12.41
CA VAL A 141 -0.44 -34.26 11.69
C VAL A 141 -0.63 -34.02 10.18
N GLU A 142 -1.59 -34.67 9.54
CA GLU A 142 -1.91 -34.46 8.12
C GLU A 142 -2.28 -33.00 7.81
N GLU A 143 -3.08 -32.39 8.69
CA GLU A 143 -3.50 -30.99 8.58
C GLU A 143 -2.31 -30.03 8.74
N SER A 144 -1.39 -30.29 9.67
CA SER A 144 -0.20 -29.45 9.88
C SER A 144 0.74 -29.46 8.67
N TRP A 145 0.99 -30.63 8.06
CA TRP A 145 1.78 -30.72 6.83
C TRP A 145 1.08 -30.09 5.63
N THR A 146 -0.24 -30.25 5.54
CA THR A 146 -1.03 -29.56 4.51
C THR A 146 -0.93 -28.04 4.67
N ALA A 147 -1.01 -27.54 5.91
CA ALA A 147 -0.86 -26.12 6.22
C ALA A 147 0.56 -25.62 5.91
N HIS A 148 1.60 -26.42 6.15
CA HIS A 148 2.99 -26.09 5.83
C HIS A 148 3.19 -25.87 4.32
N ILE A 149 2.69 -26.80 3.49
CA ILE A 149 2.72 -26.65 2.02
C ILE A 149 1.89 -25.44 1.58
N ALA A 150 0.68 -25.27 2.15
CA ALA A 150 -0.19 -24.14 1.84
C ALA A 150 0.44 -22.78 2.17
N ALA A 151 1.24 -22.69 3.23
CA ALA A 151 1.99 -21.48 3.59
C ALA A 151 3.05 -21.13 2.53
N ALA A 152 3.77 -22.13 2.01
CA ALA A 152 4.74 -21.92 0.92
C ALA A 152 4.04 -21.47 -0.38
N VAL A 153 2.87 -22.05 -0.69
CA VAL A 153 2.03 -21.62 -1.83
C VAL A 153 1.55 -20.18 -1.65
N ARG A 154 1.12 -19.80 -0.45
CA ARG A 154 0.69 -18.43 -0.14
C ARG A 154 1.82 -17.41 -0.34
N ALA A 155 3.05 -17.74 0.04
CA ALA A 155 4.20 -16.87 -0.19
C ALA A 155 4.45 -16.60 -1.68
N MET A 156 4.17 -17.58 -2.56
CA MET A 156 4.21 -17.41 -4.01
C MET A 156 3.12 -16.46 -4.50
N ASP A 157 1.89 -16.62 -4.00
CA ASP A 157 0.74 -15.75 -4.34
C ASP A 157 0.97 -14.29 -3.91
N GLU A 158 1.52 -14.08 -2.70
CA GLU A 158 1.89 -12.75 -2.22
C GLU A 158 2.96 -12.08 -3.10
N PHE A 159 3.94 -12.85 -3.57
CA PHE A 159 4.99 -12.36 -4.46
C PHE A 159 4.45 -12.07 -5.87
N ASP A 160 3.55 -12.90 -6.39
CA ASP A 160 2.87 -12.64 -7.66
C ASP A 160 2.12 -11.31 -7.65
N LYS A 161 1.36 -11.04 -6.58
CA LYS A 161 0.70 -9.76 -6.37
C LYS A 161 1.69 -8.60 -6.30
N ALA A 162 2.84 -8.79 -5.62
CA ALA A 162 3.88 -7.77 -5.53
C ALA A 162 4.52 -7.46 -6.90
N VAL A 163 4.77 -8.49 -7.71
CA VAL A 163 5.27 -8.34 -9.09
C VAL A 163 4.25 -7.55 -9.94
N LYS A 164 2.97 -7.90 -9.85
CA LYS A 164 1.89 -7.16 -10.52
C LYS A 164 1.90 -5.68 -10.14
N GLN A 165 1.97 -5.36 -8.85
CA GLN A 165 2.00 -3.97 -8.36
C GLN A 165 3.20 -3.20 -8.91
N ALA A 166 4.39 -3.82 -8.95
CA ALA A 166 5.58 -3.17 -9.53
C ALA A 166 5.41 -2.89 -11.03
N LEU A 167 4.81 -3.82 -11.79
CA LEU A 167 4.52 -3.65 -13.21
C LEU A 167 3.44 -2.58 -13.48
N GLU A 168 2.45 -2.44 -12.59
CA GLU A 168 1.47 -1.36 -12.69
C GLU A 168 2.09 0.00 -12.36
N ALA A 169 2.99 0.06 -11.37
CA ALA A 169 3.65 1.29 -10.96
C ALA A 169 4.71 1.78 -11.97
N VAL A 170 5.41 0.88 -12.67
CA VAL A 170 6.50 1.25 -13.59
C VAL A 170 6.04 2.12 -14.75
N VAL A 171 4.80 1.96 -15.18
CA VAL A 171 4.24 2.63 -16.37
C VAL A 171 3.53 3.95 -16.05
N VAL A 172 3.43 4.35 -14.79
CA VAL A 172 2.75 5.58 -14.40
C VAL A 172 3.68 6.77 -14.54
N ASP A 173 3.45 7.60 -15.56
CA ASP A 173 4.07 8.92 -15.69
C ASP A 173 3.42 9.91 -14.71
N GLY A 174 4.14 10.20 -13.62
CA GLY A 174 3.73 11.18 -12.61
C GLY A 174 4.22 12.60 -12.86
N ASN A 175 5.05 12.84 -13.89
CA ASN A 175 5.71 14.13 -14.08
C ASN A 175 4.99 15.02 -15.10
N VAL A 176 3.95 15.71 -14.63
CA VAL A 176 3.19 16.68 -15.42
C VAL A 176 3.99 17.90 -15.91
N LEU A 177 5.26 18.05 -15.48
CA LEU A 177 6.12 19.19 -15.82
C LEU A 177 7.14 18.87 -16.93
N ASP A 178 7.20 17.64 -17.45
CA ASP A 178 8.20 17.26 -18.46
C ASP A 178 7.84 17.67 -19.90
N GLY A 179 6.67 18.29 -20.08
CA GLY A 179 6.15 18.77 -21.36
C GLY A 179 5.17 17.79 -22.02
N THR A 180 4.88 16.65 -21.39
CA THR A 180 3.82 15.73 -21.80
C THR A 180 2.82 15.49 -20.66
N THR A 181 1.65 14.94 -20.99
CA THR A 181 0.65 14.54 -20.00
C THR A 181 0.29 13.10 -20.31
N GLY A 182 0.68 12.16 -19.44
CA GLY A 182 0.55 10.73 -19.68
C GLY A 182 1.54 10.22 -20.74
N GLY A 183 2.77 10.72 -20.71
CA GLY A 183 3.89 10.23 -21.51
C GLY A 183 4.46 8.93 -20.95
N PHE A 184 5.68 8.60 -21.36
CA PHE A 184 6.41 7.47 -20.77
C PHE A 184 7.04 7.84 -19.43
N ASN A 185 7.12 6.90 -18.49
CA ASN A 185 7.67 7.16 -17.16
C ASN A 185 9.19 7.34 -17.18
N ALA A 186 9.64 8.59 -17.31
CA ALA A 186 11.04 8.97 -17.34
C ALA A 186 11.80 8.68 -16.04
N SER A 187 11.07 8.53 -14.93
CA SER A 187 11.56 8.30 -13.57
C SER A 187 11.25 6.91 -13.05
N ALA A 188 10.91 5.96 -13.93
CA ALA A 188 10.62 4.60 -13.55
C ALA A 188 11.75 4.05 -12.65
N SER A 189 11.38 3.65 -11.43
CA SER A 189 12.26 2.96 -10.49
C SER A 189 11.49 2.10 -9.49
N PRO A 190 10.41 1.39 -9.91
CA PRO A 190 9.68 0.58 -8.96
C PRO A 190 10.50 -0.64 -8.57
N VAL A 191 10.38 -0.96 -7.28
CA VAL A 191 10.95 -2.16 -6.69
C VAL A 191 9.78 -3.09 -6.40
N ILE A 192 9.95 -4.39 -6.67
CA ILE A 192 8.97 -5.39 -6.25
C ILE A 192 8.81 -5.26 -4.73
N PRO A 193 7.61 -4.95 -4.21
CA PRO A 193 7.40 -4.85 -2.78
C PRO A 193 7.86 -6.11 -2.05
N PRO A 194 8.47 -6.01 -0.85
CA PRO A 194 8.72 -7.17 -0.01
C PRO A 194 7.44 -7.98 0.24
N THR A 195 7.62 -9.25 0.59
CA THR A 195 6.54 -10.18 0.98
C THR A 195 6.70 -10.64 2.42
N GLY A 196 5.69 -11.33 2.97
CA GLY A 196 5.72 -11.79 4.36
C GLY A 196 5.89 -10.65 5.38
N PRO A 197 6.66 -10.85 6.47
CA PRO A 197 6.79 -9.86 7.55
C PRO A 197 7.33 -8.51 7.10
N ALA A 198 8.28 -8.49 6.15
CA ALA A 198 8.85 -7.26 5.62
C ALA A 198 7.81 -6.43 4.84
N ARG A 199 6.79 -7.08 4.25
CA ARG A 199 5.65 -6.39 3.64
C ARG A 199 4.83 -5.63 4.68
N SER A 200 4.58 -6.25 5.83
CA SER A 200 3.80 -5.61 6.90
C SER A 200 4.53 -4.39 7.47
N GLU A 201 5.85 -4.46 7.64
CA GLU A 201 6.71 -3.33 8.05
C GLU A 201 6.76 -2.21 7.00
N GLN A 202 6.74 -2.57 5.71
CA GLN A 202 6.63 -1.61 4.63
C GLN A 202 5.26 -0.91 4.64
N LYS A 203 4.15 -1.65 4.76
CA LYS A 203 2.80 -1.07 4.84
C LYS A 203 2.71 -0.04 5.95
N PHE A 204 3.32 -0.32 7.12
CA PHE A 204 3.41 0.63 8.23
C PHE A 204 4.08 1.94 7.80
N THR A 205 5.29 1.84 7.24
CA THR A 205 6.09 3.02 6.86
C THR A 205 5.46 3.80 5.71
N ASP A 206 4.90 3.11 4.72
CA ASP A 206 4.25 3.73 3.57
C ASP A 206 2.94 4.44 3.97
N ALA A 207 2.18 3.85 4.90
CA ALA A 207 0.95 4.46 5.40
C ALA A 207 1.24 5.70 6.27
N GLU A 208 2.31 5.70 7.08
CA GLU A 208 2.79 6.89 7.79
C GLU A 208 3.08 8.04 6.81
N LYS A 209 3.85 7.74 5.75
CA LYS A 209 4.22 8.74 4.76
C LYS A 209 3.01 9.26 4.00
N TRP A 210 2.15 8.35 3.54
CA TRP A 210 0.97 8.76 2.78
C TRP A 210 0.02 9.61 3.63
N ILE A 211 -0.22 9.24 4.89
CA ILE A 211 -1.12 10.02 5.74
C ILE A 211 -0.52 11.37 6.10
N TYR A 212 0.80 11.49 6.25
CA TYR A 212 1.48 12.78 6.38
C TYR A 212 1.20 13.70 5.18
N GLU A 213 1.33 13.17 3.96
CA GLU A 213 1.05 13.92 2.73
C GLU A 213 -0.43 14.33 2.64
N GLU A 214 -1.36 13.43 3.00
CA GLU A 214 -2.80 13.74 3.11
C GLU A 214 -3.06 14.83 4.14
N MET A 215 -2.50 14.71 5.35
CA MET A 215 -2.69 15.67 6.45
C MET A 215 -2.21 17.07 6.05
N THR A 216 -0.99 17.16 5.53
CA THR A 216 -0.35 18.44 5.19
C THR A 216 -1.02 19.12 3.98
N ARG A 217 -1.51 18.35 3.02
CA ARG A 217 -2.30 18.86 1.89
C ARG A 217 -3.70 19.28 2.32
N ASN A 218 -4.43 18.41 3.01
CA ASN A 218 -5.85 18.64 3.30
C ASN A 218 -6.02 19.77 4.31
N ALA A 219 -5.12 19.91 5.29
CA ALA A 219 -5.10 21.04 6.23
C ALA A 219 -4.97 22.42 5.57
N LYS A 220 -4.46 22.47 4.32
CA LYS A 220 -4.27 23.70 3.53
C LYS A 220 -5.25 23.80 2.35
N SER A 221 -6.26 22.94 2.30
CA SER A 221 -7.24 22.94 1.23
C SER A 221 -8.26 24.08 1.38
N ASP A 222 -8.79 24.57 0.27
CA ASP A 222 -9.89 25.55 0.24
C ASP A 222 -11.09 25.10 1.10
N THR A 223 -11.34 23.79 1.16
CA THR A 223 -12.40 23.22 2.02
C THR A 223 -12.12 23.48 3.49
N VAL A 224 -10.88 23.24 3.96
CA VAL A 224 -10.50 23.48 5.35
C VAL A 224 -10.49 24.97 5.67
N GLU A 225 -10.03 25.82 4.76
CA GLU A 225 -10.10 27.28 4.93
C GLU A 225 -11.54 27.77 5.04
N GLN A 226 -12.45 27.24 4.22
CA GLN A 226 -13.87 27.58 4.28
C GLN A 226 -14.51 27.13 5.60
N ILE A 227 -14.25 25.90 6.04
CA ILE A 227 -14.72 25.40 7.35
C ILE A 227 -14.18 26.29 8.48
N ARG A 228 -12.89 26.64 8.45
CA ARG A 228 -12.27 27.53 9.43
C ARG A 228 -12.96 28.89 9.50
N SER A 229 -13.21 29.51 8.35
CA SER A 229 -13.90 30.80 8.29
C SER A 229 -15.30 30.76 8.93
N LEU A 230 -16.02 29.64 8.79
CA LEU A 230 -17.34 29.44 9.39
C LEU A 230 -17.26 29.26 10.91
N LEU A 231 -16.20 28.63 11.40
CA LEU A 231 -15.96 28.39 12.83
C LEU A 231 -15.32 29.59 13.54
N ASP A 232 -14.72 30.54 12.82
CA ASP A 232 -14.20 31.78 13.39
C ASP A 232 -15.34 32.62 13.98
N LYS A 233 -15.18 33.01 15.25
CA LYS A 233 -16.16 33.84 15.93
C LYS A 233 -16.35 35.16 15.17
N PRO A 234 -17.59 35.60 14.96
CA PRO A 234 -17.84 36.81 14.22
C PRO A 234 -17.23 38.02 14.92
N GLU A 235 -16.55 38.86 14.14
CA GLU A 235 -16.05 40.13 14.63
C GLU A 235 -17.20 41.10 14.90
N TRP A 236 -16.97 42.08 15.78
CA TRP A 236 -18.01 43.00 16.24
C TRP A 236 -18.69 43.79 15.11
N TYR A 237 -18.06 43.93 13.94
CA TYR A 237 -18.60 44.63 12.77
C TYR A 237 -19.36 43.71 11.79
N GLU A 238 -19.38 42.39 12.00
CA GLU A 238 -20.11 41.42 11.17
C GLU A 238 -21.59 41.32 11.58
N PHE A 239 -22.24 42.48 11.72
CA PHE A 239 -23.64 42.57 12.12
C PHE A 239 -24.55 41.83 11.12
N GLY A 240 -25.15 40.72 11.55
CA GLY A 240 -26.06 39.88 10.76
C GLY A 240 -25.57 38.45 10.51
N ARG A 241 -24.31 38.12 10.85
CA ARG A 241 -23.78 36.76 10.74
C ARG A 241 -24.41 35.83 11.79
N ASN A 242 -24.92 34.67 11.36
CA ASN A 242 -25.53 33.68 12.25
C ASN A 242 -24.54 32.56 12.56
N TYR A 243 -23.69 32.82 13.55
CA TYR A 243 -22.61 31.91 13.94
C TYR A 243 -23.07 30.48 14.27
N GLY A 244 -24.27 30.31 14.87
CA GLY A 244 -24.81 28.97 15.14
C GLY A 244 -25.17 28.20 13.87
N SER A 245 -25.65 28.88 12.83
CA SER A 245 -25.87 28.27 11.51
C SER A 245 -24.56 27.92 10.82
N ASP A 246 -23.55 28.78 10.96
CA ASP A 246 -22.22 28.57 10.35
C ASP A 246 -21.54 27.32 10.92
N ILE A 247 -21.65 27.06 12.23
CA ILE A 247 -21.16 25.82 12.86
C ILE A 247 -21.83 24.59 12.25
N ASN A 248 -23.15 24.60 12.03
CA ASN A 248 -23.85 23.47 11.42
C ASN A 248 -23.43 23.26 9.96
N THR A 249 -23.18 24.34 9.22
CA THR A 249 -22.63 24.27 7.86
C THR A 249 -21.22 23.69 7.86
N ALA A 250 -20.35 24.13 8.77
CA ALA A 250 -19.01 23.59 8.97
C ALA A 250 -19.03 22.08 9.27
N LEU A 251 -19.87 21.64 10.20
CA LEU A 251 -20.06 20.23 10.53
C LEU A 251 -20.57 19.42 9.33
N THR A 252 -21.48 19.98 8.53
CA THR A 252 -21.99 19.33 7.32
C THR A 252 -20.90 19.17 6.27
N MET A 253 -20.12 20.23 6.03
CA MET A 253 -19.00 20.18 5.08
C MET A 253 -17.94 19.16 5.50
N TRP A 254 -17.59 19.14 6.78
CA TRP A 254 -16.69 18.14 7.35
C TRP A 254 -17.24 16.72 7.18
N GLY A 255 -18.50 16.49 7.60
CA GLY A 255 -19.17 15.21 7.52
C GLY A 255 -19.23 14.65 6.10
N VAL A 256 -19.43 15.51 5.09
CA VAL A 256 -19.40 15.10 3.68
C VAL A 256 -18.00 14.66 3.25
N LYS A 257 -16.91 15.28 3.74
CA LYS A 257 -15.56 14.87 3.34
C LYS A 257 -15.14 13.52 3.93
N VAL A 258 -15.52 13.24 5.19
CA VAL A 258 -15.14 12.02 5.90
C VAL A 258 -16.14 10.86 5.76
N ALA A 259 -17.27 11.10 5.09
CA ALA A 259 -18.30 10.06 4.89
C ALA A 259 -17.81 8.92 3.98
N PRO A 260 -18.40 7.71 4.09
CA PRO A 260 -18.01 6.57 3.27
C PRO A 260 -18.00 6.87 1.76
N GLY A 261 -16.92 6.49 1.09
CA GLY A 261 -16.70 6.69 -0.35
C GLY A 261 -16.38 8.13 -0.76
N GLN A 262 -16.10 9.03 0.19
CA GLN A 262 -15.73 10.42 -0.08
C GLN A 262 -14.21 10.62 0.01
N ASP A 263 -13.75 11.83 -0.32
CA ASP A 263 -12.32 12.14 -0.51
C ASP A 263 -11.44 11.75 0.69
N TRP A 264 -11.95 11.91 1.91
CA TRP A 264 -11.20 11.59 3.14
C TRP A 264 -11.60 10.26 3.77
N ASP A 265 -12.38 9.42 3.08
CA ASP A 265 -12.59 8.03 3.47
C ASP A 265 -11.36 7.19 3.09
N HIS A 266 -10.33 7.28 3.94
CA HIS A 266 -9.04 6.65 3.70
C HIS A 266 -9.06 5.13 3.90
N LYS A 267 -10.04 4.60 4.66
CA LYS A 267 -10.14 3.17 4.99
C LYS A 267 -10.18 2.30 3.71
N PRO A 268 -11.11 2.48 2.75
CA PRO A 268 -11.09 1.73 1.50
C PRO A 268 -9.86 2.03 0.63
N GLN A 269 -9.32 3.25 0.66
CA GLN A 269 -8.13 3.61 -0.12
C GLN A 269 -6.88 2.82 0.33
N LEU A 270 -6.70 2.64 1.64
CA LEU A 270 -5.63 1.81 2.22
C LEU A 270 -5.87 0.32 1.96
N GLN A 271 -7.12 -0.14 2.03
CA GLN A 271 -7.49 -1.52 1.69
C GLN A 271 -7.13 -1.86 0.24
N GLU A 272 -7.50 -1.00 -0.70
CA GLU A 272 -7.21 -1.15 -2.11
C GLU A 272 -5.70 -1.06 -2.37
N ARG A 273 -5.02 -0.03 -1.82
CA ARG A 273 -3.58 0.18 -2.01
C ARG A 273 -2.76 -1.03 -1.62
N TYR A 274 -3.11 -1.70 -0.52
CA TYR A 274 -2.31 -2.78 0.04
C TYR A 274 -2.91 -4.18 -0.19
N ASP A 275 -4.01 -4.28 -0.94
CA ASP A 275 -4.78 -5.51 -1.19
C ASP A 275 -5.09 -6.27 0.12
N LEU A 276 -5.72 -5.58 1.08
CA LEU A 276 -6.03 -6.13 2.40
C LEU A 276 -7.25 -7.06 2.32
N GLN A 277 -7.06 -8.37 2.55
CA GLN A 277 -8.12 -9.36 2.34
C GLN A 277 -8.45 -10.17 3.60
N THR A 278 -7.45 -10.45 4.43
CA THR A 278 -7.58 -11.26 5.65
C THR A 278 -7.40 -10.40 6.89
N LEU A 279 -7.91 -10.87 8.04
CA LEU A 279 -7.79 -10.12 9.31
C LEU A 279 -6.36 -9.71 9.65
N ASP A 280 -5.36 -10.56 9.34
CA ASP A 280 -3.95 -10.25 9.60
C ASP A 280 -3.40 -9.19 8.64
N ASP A 281 -3.95 -9.05 7.43
CA ASP A 281 -3.49 -8.05 6.47
C ASP A 281 -3.74 -6.63 6.98
N TYR A 282 -4.80 -6.44 7.75
CA TYR A 282 -5.19 -5.15 8.34
C TYR A 282 -4.31 -4.71 9.51
N TYR A 283 -3.39 -5.56 9.97
CA TYR A 283 -2.42 -5.21 11.01
C TYR A 283 -1.04 -4.96 10.39
N PHE A 284 -0.55 -3.74 10.55
CA PHE A 284 0.75 -3.32 10.04
C PHE A 284 1.78 -3.40 11.15
N LYS A 285 2.84 -4.16 10.90
CA LYS A 285 3.91 -4.40 11.87
C LYS A 285 4.80 -3.18 11.96
N GLN A 286 5.05 -2.71 13.18
CA GLN A 286 5.99 -1.62 13.37
C GLN A 286 7.43 -2.12 13.11
N PRO A 287 8.22 -1.43 12.26
CA PRO A 287 9.60 -1.79 12.00
C PRO A 287 10.44 -1.90 13.28
N GLY A 288 11.17 -3.01 13.43
CA GLY A 288 12.05 -3.23 14.58
C GLY A 288 11.37 -3.54 15.92
N ALA A 289 10.04 -3.65 15.96
CA ALA A 289 9.28 -3.98 17.16
C ALA A 289 8.41 -5.22 16.95
N ASN A 290 8.02 -5.87 18.06
CA ASN A 290 7.16 -7.05 18.05
C ASN A 290 5.68 -6.70 18.27
N ARG A 291 5.25 -5.60 17.67
CA ARG A 291 3.89 -5.09 17.76
C ARG A 291 3.38 -4.61 16.42
N GLU A 292 2.07 -4.65 16.28
CA GLU A 292 1.35 -4.31 15.05
C GLU A 292 0.17 -3.41 15.41
N VAL A 293 -0.21 -2.56 14.46
CA VAL A 293 -1.34 -1.64 14.60
C VAL A 293 -2.35 -1.86 13.50
N PHE A 294 -3.63 -1.70 13.82
CA PHE A 294 -4.71 -1.77 12.86
C PHE A 294 -4.66 -0.56 11.92
N TYR A 295 -4.89 -0.79 10.64
CA TYR A 295 -4.64 0.20 9.58
C TYR A 295 -5.51 1.47 9.64
N ASP A 296 -6.60 1.51 10.41
CA ASP A 296 -7.48 2.67 10.46
C ASP A 296 -6.93 3.81 11.32
N ILE A 297 -5.95 3.52 12.19
CA ILE A 297 -5.31 4.51 13.06
C ILE A 297 -4.76 5.72 12.30
N TYR A 298 -4.28 5.51 11.07
CA TYR A 298 -3.80 6.59 10.20
C TYR A 298 -4.95 7.56 9.86
N SER A 299 -6.14 7.03 9.54
CA SER A 299 -7.32 7.85 9.24
C SER A 299 -7.73 8.69 10.46
N ASN A 300 -7.72 8.10 11.65
CA ASN A 300 -8.08 8.78 12.90
C ASN A 300 -7.08 9.91 13.23
N VAL A 301 -5.78 9.66 13.08
CA VAL A 301 -4.75 10.70 13.26
C VAL A 301 -4.97 11.85 12.26
N HIS A 302 -5.32 11.56 11.01
CA HIS A 302 -5.68 12.57 10.02
C HIS A 302 -6.89 13.39 10.43
N TYR A 303 -7.99 12.74 10.80
CA TYR A 303 -9.22 13.42 11.21
C TYR A 303 -9.00 14.34 12.40
N GLY A 304 -8.21 13.91 13.38
CA GLY A 304 -7.80 14.75 14.51
C GLY A 304 -7.02 15.99 14.07
N TYR A 305 -5.98 15.80 13.25
CA TYR A 305 -5.10 16.88 12.82
C TYR A 305 -5.78 17.87 11.87
N VAL A 306 -6.42 17.39 10.82
CA VAL A 306 -7.08 18.22 9.81
C VAL A 306 -8.35 18.87 10.38
N GLY A 307 -9.07 18.17 11.26
CA GLY A 307 -10.22 18.73 11.97
C GLY A 307 -9.80 19.87 12.88
N ARG A 308 -8.69 19.71 13.60
CA ARG A 308 -8.12 20.78 14.41
C ARG A 308 -7.63 21.94 13.56
N ALA A 309 -7.03 21.66 12.39
CA ALA A 309 -6.68 22.67 11.41
C ALA A 309 -7.89 23.45 10.89
N ALA A 310 -9.03 22.79 10.72
CA ALA A 310 -10.28 23.42 10.32
C ALA A 310 -10.90 24.30 11.42
N GLY A 311 -10.37 24.30 12.65
CA GLY A 311 -10.82 25.16 13.74
C GLY A 311 -11.82 24.50 14.70
N PHE A 312 -12.13 23.22 14.53
CA PHE A 312 -12.92 22.50 15.52
C PHE A 312 -12.17 22.39 16.85
N ASP A 313 -12.90 22.43 17.96
CA ASP A 313 -12.36 22.09 19.27
C ASP A 313 -12.24 20.57 19.45
N ALA A 314 -11.34 20.14 20.34
CA ALA A 314 -11.04 18.73 20.57
C ALA A 314 -12.27 17.91 20.98
N ASP A 315 -13.15 18.45 21.83
CA ASP A 315 -14.34 17.75 22.30
C ASP A 315 -15.33 17.52 21.16
N THR A 316 -15.52 18.52 20.29
CA THR A 316 -16.38 18.40 19.10
C THR A 316 -15.85 17.35 18.13
N LEU A 317 -14.54 17.27 17.90
CA LEU A 317 -13.95 16.26 17.02
C LEU A 317 -14.09 14.85 17.60
N ILE A 318 -13.78 14.68 18.88
CA ILE A 318 -13.87 13.38 19.55
C ILE A 318 -15.33 12.91 19.59
N LYS A 319 -16.29 13.77 19.98
CA LYS A 319 -17.72 13.44 19.99
C LYS A 319 -18.33 13.29 18.59
N GLY A 320 -17.82 14.04 17.62
CA GLY A 320 -18.27 14.01 16.23
C GLY A 320 -17.83 12.73 15.52
N ALA A 321 -16.65 12.21 15.84
CA ALA A 321 -16.20 10.88 15.42
C ALA A 321 -17.18 9.79 15.91
N SER A 322 -17.60 9.87 17.18
CA SER A 322 -18.63 9.00 17.77
C SER A 322 -20.00 9.08 17.08
N LEU A 323 -20.29 10.16 16.33
CA LEU A 323 -21.56 10.38 15.64
C LEU A 323 -21.51 10.06 14.14
N GLY A 324 -20.34 10.19 13.49
CA GLY A 324 -20.12 9.77 12.11
C GLY A 324 -20.17 8.24 11.93
N GLU A 325 -19.81 7.49 12.97
CA GLU A 325 -19.85 6.02 13.01
C GLU A 325 -21.26 5.43 13.16
N THR A 326 -22.28 6.24 13.46
CA THR A 326 -23.67 5.74 13.62
C THR A 326 -24.31 5.19 12.33
N LEU A 327 -23.63 5.28 11.18
CA LEU A 327 -24.13 4.75 9.90
C LEU A 327 -23.49 3.42 9.47
N LEU A 328 -22.44 2.93 10.12
CA LEU A 328 -21.89 1.59 9.91
C LEU A 328 -21.33 1.04 11.24
N THR A 329 -21.93 -0.05 11.71
CA THR A 329 -21.69 -0.70 13.01
C THR A 329 -20.22 -0.80 13.44
N GLY A 330 -19.90 -0.14 14.56
CA GLY A 330 -18.72 -0.36 15.41
C GLY A 330 -18.86 0.56 16.63
N ASP A 331 -18.73 0.03 17.85
CA ASP A 331 -18.72 0.87 19.06
C ASP A 331 -17.51 1.82 19.00
N ASP A 332 -17.70 3.14 19.17
CA ASP A 332 -16.62 4.13 19.35
C ASP A 332 -15.71 3.65 20.48
N ASP A 333 -14.58 3.05 20.11
CA ASP A 333 -13.70 2.38 21.04
C ASP A 333 -12.48 3.25 21.38
N GLN A 334 -11.85 2.91 22.50
CA GLN A 334 -10.82 3.75 23.09
C GLN A 334 -9.58 3.94 22.18
N GLY A 335 -9.32 3.01 21.25
CA GLY A 335 -8.21 3.14 20.31
C GLY A 335 -8.42 4.31 19.34
N ASP A 336 -9.65 4.51 18.87
CA ASP A 336 -10.00 5.61 17.97
C ASP A 336 -9.88 6.96 18.67
N GLN A 337 -10.31 7.05 19.93
CA GLN A 337 -10.15 8.28 20.73
C GLN A 337 -8.68 8.62 21.03
N ILE A 338 -7.83 7.61 21.26
CA ILE A 338 -6.39 7.82 21.45
C ILE A 338 -5.76 8.37 20.17
N THR A 339 -6.04 7.73 19.03
CA THR A 339 -5.43 8.08 17.74
C THR A 339 -5.91 9.42 17.19
N MET A 340 -7.21 9.72 17.31
CA MET A 340 -7.78 11.05 17.05
C MET A 340 -7.08 12.15 17.86
N ARG A 341 -6.88 11.91 19.15
CA ARG A 341 -6.29 12.88 20.06
C ARG A 341 -4.82 13.13 19.78
N VAL A 342 -4.06 12.12 19.39
CA VAL A 342 -2.70 12.30 18.87
C VAL A 342 -2.71 13.23 17.66
N GLY A 343 -3.64 13.07 16.71
CA GLY A 343 -3.81 13.98 15.58
C GLY A 343 -4.04 15.44 16.01
N ILE A 344 -4.93 15.64 16.97
CA ILE A 344 -5.23 16.95 17.57
C ILE A 344 -3.97 17.56 18.20
N ASP A 345 -3.27 16.80 19.04
CA ASP A 345 -2.06 17.23 19.75
C ASP A 345 -0.93 17.60 18.78
N LEU A 346 -0.79 16.84 17.69
CA LEU A 346 0.18 17.15 16.62
C LEU A 346 -0.11 18.51 15.98
N TYR A 347 -1.37 18.83 15.69
CA TYR A 347 -1.71 20.14 15.13
C TYR A 347 -1.53 21.26 16.16
N ASP A 348 -1.99 21.07 17.40
CA ASP A 348 -1.86 22.08 18.45
C ASP A 348 -0.39 22.40 18.75
N LYS A 349 0.50 21.42 18.62
CA LYS A 349 1.94 21.58 18.88
C LYS A 349 2.72 22.13 17.70
N TYR A 350 2.42 21.68 16.48
CA TYR A 350 3.27 21.94 15.31
C TYR A 350 2.58 22.78 14.22
N GLY A 351 1.25 22.73 14.13
CA GLY A 351 0.47 23.34 13.06
C GLY A 351 1.06 23.01 11.69
N ASP A 352 1.14 24.01 10.80
CA ASP A 352 1.70 23.85 9.45
C ASP A 352 3.17 23.42 9.38
N ASN A 353 3.89 23.39 10.50
CA ASN A 353 5.30 23.01 10.60
C ASN A 353 5.50 21.54 11.00
N LEU A 354 4.45 20.72 11.02
CA LEU A 354 4.56 19.27 11.25
C LEU A 354 5.58 18.65 10.29
N THR A 355 6.45 17.80 10.81
CA THR A 355 7.37 16.97 10.02
C THR A 355 6.98 15.50 10.03
N GLU A 356 7.45 14.72 9.04
CA GLU A 356 7.24 13.26 9.00
C GLU A 356 7.72 12.57 10.29
N GLU A 357 8.87 12.99 10.82
CA GLU A 357 9.43 12.43 12.06
C GLU A 357 8.53 12.73 13.28
N GLN A 358 7.91 13.90 13.32
CA GLN A 358 6.97 14.25 14.39
C GLN A 358 5.67 13.46 14.29
N LEU A 359 5.17 13.21 13.08
CA LEU A 359 4.03 12.31 12.88
C LEU A 359 4.37 10.90 13.35
N ARG A 360 5.53 10.36 12.94
CA ARG A 360 6.00 9.03 13.36
C ARG A 360 6.07 8.94 14.88
N GLN A 361 6.61 9.95 15.55
CA GLN A 361 6.61 9.99 17.01
C GLN A 361 5.19 9.97 17.58
N GLY A 362 4.26 10.75 17.02
CA GLY A 362 2.86 10.75 17.43
C GLY A 362 2.20 9.38 17.27
N ILE A 363 2.42 8.69 16.15
CA ILE A 363 1.91 7.33 15.91
C ILE A 363 2.49 6.34 16.92
N ASN A 364 3.79 6.44 17.23
CA ASN A 364 4.42 5.62 18.27
C ASN A 364 3.80 5.90 19.65
N ASP A 365 3.56 7.17 19.98
CA ASP A 365 2.93 7.58 21.24
C ASP A 365 1.49 7.05 21.33
N ALA A 366 0.74 7.04 20.22
CA ALA A 366 -0.59 6.44 20.14
C ALA A 366 -0.54 4.94 20.44
N MET A 367 0.40 4.21 19.83
CA MET A 367 0.59 2.79 20.08
C MET A 367 0.97 2.50 21.54
N ASP A 368 1.84 3.31 22.13
CA ASP A 368 2.23 3.18 23.55
C ASP A 368 1.03 3.38 24.48
N GLN A 369 0.19 4.38 24.20
CA GLN A 369 -1.05 4.64 24.95
C GLN A 369 -2.06 3.48 24.81
N MET A 370 -2.23 2.95 23.60
CA MET A 370 -3.11 1.80 23.36
C MET A 370 -2.61 0.53 24.08
N GLU A 371 -1.29 0.26 24.09
CA GLU A 371 -0.72 -0.87 24.84
C GLU A 371 -0.89 -0.67 26.35
N GLN A 372 -0.76 0.57 26.85
CA GLN A 372 -1.02 0.89 28.25
C GLN A 372 -2.49 0.66 28.62
N ALA A 373 -3.43 1.07 27.77
CA ALA A 373 -4.85 0.81 27.92
C ALA A 373 -5.16 -0.69 28.00
N GLN A 374 -4.59 -1.50 27.09
CA GLN A 374 -4.72 -2.97 27.15
C GLN A 374 -4.20 -3.55 28.48
N ARG A 375 -3.07 -3.06 28.99
CA ARG A 375 -2.51 -3.49 30.29
C ARG A 375 -3.42 -3.14 31.46
N ASN A 376 -4.23 -2.09 31.33
CA ASN A 376 -5.22 -1.68 32.33
C ASN A 376 -6.54 -2.48 32.22
N GLY A 377 -6.65 -3.41 31.26
CA GLY A 377 -7.82 -4.26 31.07
C GLY A 377 -8.86 -3.68 30.12
N GLU A 378 -8.53 -2.61 29.39
CA GLU A 378 -9.42 -2.00 28.40
C GLU A 378 -9.37 -2.78 27.07
N ASN A 379 -10.50 -2.80 26.36
CA ASN A 379 -10.59 -3.47 25.06
C ASN A 379 -10.12 -2.53 23.94
N VAL A 380 -8.85 -2.66 23.56
CA VAL A 380 -8.24 -1.86 22.48
C VAL A 380 -7.69 -2.81 21.40
N PRO A 381 -8.53 -3.30 20.46
CA PRO A 381 -8.12 -4.27 19.45
C PRO A 381 -7.13 -3.71 18.41
N GLN A 382 -6.98 -2.38 18.34
CA GLN A 382 -6.16 -1.66 17.36
C GLN A 382 -4.67 -1.94 17.51
N VAL A 383 -4.19 -2.30 18.70
CA VAL A 383 -2.78 -2.68 18.89
C VAL A 383 -2.66 -4.13 19.31
N ARG A 384 -1.66 -4.84 18.79
CA ARG A 384 -1.40 -6.24 19.16
C ARG A 384 0.09 -6.45 19.32
N THR A 385 0.51 -7.09 20.40
CA THR A 385 1.87 -7.60 20.56
C THR A 385 1.89 -9.07 20.12
N ARG A 386 2.72 -9.42 19.13
CA ARG A 386 2.93 -10.85 18.79
C ARG A 386 3.79 -11.48 19.89
N LYS A 387 3.45 -12.69 20.33
CA LYS A 387 4.24 -13.42 21.34
C LYS A 387 5.41 -14.17 20.73
#